data_AF-A0A543PNU3-F1
#
_entry.id   AF-A0A543PNU3-F1
#
_cell.length_a   1.000
_cell.length_b   1.000
_cell.length_c   1.000
_cell.angle_alpha   90.00
_cell.angle_beta   90.00
_cell.angle_gamma   90.00
#
_symmetry.space_group_name_H-M   'P 1'
#
loop_
_entity.id
_entity.type
_entity.pdbx_description
1 polymer ?
#
loop_
_entity_poly.entity_id
_entity_poly.type
_entity_poly.pdbx_seq_one_letter_code
_entity_poly.pdbx_strand_id
1 'polypeptide(L)'
;MGFSTTYLGRLDIEPRLNAAEAEWLTAYAMVDRRYFTNPYEVPMNPRAFVAEQERQRAAARKVPEARPRKGRRQPDVRDPFTTLVPRDGTPYPHLDWTPCADRCCLQWDSRTEKSRMAEAWLQYLIDHFLRAGAIARTSNKPDFAPFTFDHVVNGIIAATRDDTRALWLIRCVDNEISTESILAPDVMPWDLGSAVWG
;
A
#
# COMPACT_ATOMS: atom_id res chain seq x y z
N MET A 1 -5.78 9.04 18.47
CA MET A 1 -5.69 10.22 17.58
C MET A 1 -5.17 9.74 16.24
N GLY A 2 -5.81 10.12 15.15
CA GLY A 2 -5.41 9.72 13.81
C GLY A 2 -4.75 10.89 13.11
N PHE A 3 -3.61 10.66 12.45
CA PHE A 3 -3.04 11.57 11.47
C PHE A 3 -3.51 11.16 10.07
N SER A 4 -3.50 12.07 9.12
CA SER A 4 -3.69 11.85 7.69
C SER A 4 -2.48 12.34 6.92
N THR A 5 -2.21 11.67 5.79
CA THR A 5 -1.16 12.10 4.87
C THR A 5 -1.81 12.42 3.54
N THR A 6 -1.61 13.63 3.06
CA THR A 6 -2.04 14.04 1.72
C THR A 6 -0.87 13.84 0.75
N TYR A 7 -1.14 13.18 -0.36
CA TYR A 7 -0.20 12.99 -1.46
C TYR A 7 -0.69 13.77 -2.69
N LEU A 8 0.21 14.55 -3.30
CA LEU A 8 -0.04 15.35 -4.49
C LEU A 8 1.02 15.06 -5.55
N GLY A 9 0.60 14.73 -6.76
CA GLY A 9 1.49 14.43 -7.88
C GLY A 9 1.14 13.10 -8.53
N ARG A 10 2.05 12.63 -9.39
CA ARG A 10 1.92 11.36 -10.11
C ARG A 10 3.31 10.87 -10.51
N LEU A 11 3.40 9.57 -10.77
CA LEU A 11 4.59 8.97 -11.38
C LEU A 11 4.22 8.48 -12.78
N ASP A 12 4.83 9.05 -13.80
CA ASP A 12 4.65 8.68 -15.19
C ASP A 12 5.33 7.33 -15.49
N ILE A 13 4.72 6.56 -16.41
CA ILE A 13 5.12 5.21 -16.79
C ILE A 13 5.36 5.17 -18.30
N GLU A 14 6.58 4.81 -18.70
CA GLU A 14 7.03 4.79 -20.09
C GLU A 14 7.79 3.48 -20.43
N PRO A 15 7.37 2.70 -21.44
CA PRO A 15 6.14 2.86 -22.23
C PRO A 15 4.88 2.75 -21.37
N ARG A 16 3.75 3.28 -21.87
CA ARG A 16 2.47 3.22 -21.16
C ARG A 16 2.03 1.78 -20.92
N LEU A 17 1.30 1.55 -19.84
CA LEU A 17 0.72 0.24 -19.55
C LEU A 17 -0.26 -0.15 -20.65
N ASN A 18 -0.21 -1.42 -21.05
CA ASN A 18 -1.22 -2.00 -21.91
C ASN A 18 -2.53 -2.22 -21.15
N ALA A 19 -3.60 -2.61 -21.87
CA ALA A 19 -4.92 -2.75 -21.25
C ALA A 19 -4.96 -3.84 -20.17
N ALA A 20 -4.31 -4.99 -20.40
CA ALA A 20 -4.31 -6.11 -19.47
C ALA A 20 -3.52 -5.79 -18.20
N GLU A 21 -2.36 -5.13 -18.34
CA GLU A 21 -1.56 -4.67 -17.20
C GLU A 21 -2.33 -3.69 -16.32
N ALA A 22 -2.94 -2.68 -16.94
CA ALA A 22 -3.69 -1.67 -16.22
C ALA A 22 -4.92 -2.26 -15.52
N GLU A 23 -5.66 -3.15 -16.19
CA GLU A 23 -6.81 -3.84 -15.60
C GLU A 23 -6.40 -4.71 -14.41
N TRP A 24 -5.35 -5.51 -14.58
CA TRP A 24 -4.85 -6.39 -13.53
C TRP A 24 -4.31 -5.60 -12.34
N LEU A 25 -3.48 -4.57 -12.57
CA LEU A 25 -2.94 -3.72 -11.48
C LEU A 25 -4.05 -2.94 -10.76
N THR A 26 -5.08 -2.49 -11.50
CA THR A 26 -6.25 -1.86 -10.88
C THR A 26 -6.99 -2.87 -9.99
N ALA A 27 -7.23 -4.08 -10.47
CA ALA A 27 -7.85 -5.15 -9.69
C ALA A 27 -7.01 -5.52 -8.45
N TYR A 28 -5.68 -5.59 -8.62
CA TYR A 28 -4.73 -5.86 -7.57
C TYR A 28 -4.77 -4.80 -6.46
N ALA A 29 -4.88 -3.52 -6.82
CA ALA A 29 -4.98 -2.42 -5.86
C ALA A 29 -6.30 -2.39 -5.08
N MET A 30 -7.35 -3.06 -5.56
CA MET A 30 -8.65 -3.11 -4.86
C MET A 30 -8.69 -4.10 -3.70
N VAL A 31 -7.82 -5.11 -3.68
CA VAL A 31 -7.95 -6.24 -2.75
C VAL A 31 -7.06 -6.08 -1.52
N ASP A 32 -7.57 -6.51 -0.38
CA ASP A 32 -6.83 -6.54 0.89
C ASP A 32 -5.93 -7.78 0.93
N ARG A 33 -4.61 -7.58 0.94
CA ARG A 33 -3.59 -8.63 0.85
C ARG A 33 -3.60 -9.60 2.04
N ARG A 34 -4.26 -9.27 3.16
CA ARG A 34 -4.33 -10.17 4.35
C ARG A 34 -5.02 -11.50 4.09
N TYR A 35 -5.85 -11.57 3.05
CA TYR A 35 -6.60 -12.78 2.72
C TYR A 35 -5.85 -13.73 1.78
N PHE A 36 -4.64 -13.35 1.35
CA PHE A 36 -3.88 -14.09 0.35
C PHE A 36 -2.58 -14.63 0.95
N THR A 37 -2.14 -15.78 0.42
CA THR A 37 -0.82 -16.37 0.70
C THR A 37 0.11 -16.27 -0.51
N ASN A 38 -0.44 -16.00 -1.70
CA ASN A 38 0.33 -15.81 -2.92
C ASN A 38 0.31 -14.31 -3.33
N PRO A 39 1.48 -13.68 -3.55
CA PRO A 39 1.60 -12.23 -3.77
C PRO A 39 0.93 -11.75 -5.05
N TYR A 40 0.67 -12.66 -5.99
CA TYR A 40 0.15 -12.37 -7.32
C TYR A 40 -1.27 -12.91 -7.51
N GLU A 41 -1.96 -13.26 -6.43
CA GLU A 41 -3.34 -13.74 -6.50
C GLU A 41 -4.32 -12.57 -6.56
N VAL A 42 -5.17 -12.59 -7.58
CA VAL A 42 -6.28 -11.66 -7.78
C VAL A 42 -7.55 -12.49 -7.99
N PRO A 43 -8.61 -12.29 -7.20
CA PRO A 43 -9.88 -12.98 -7.41
C PRO A 43 -10.46 -12.66 -8.78
N MET A 44 -11.14 -13.64 -9.39
CA MET A 44 -11.81 -13.48 -10.70
C MET A 44 -12.78 -12.29 -10.73
N ASN A 45 -13.40 -11.96 -9.59
CA ASN A 45 -14.22 -10.75 -9.45
C ASN A 45 -13.78 -9.97 -8.18
N PRO A 46 -12.83 -9.02 -8.33
CA PRO A 46 -12.29 -8.25 -7.20
C PRO A 46 -13.36 -7.43 -6.47
N ARG A 47 -14.31 -6.84 -7.22
CA ARG A 47 -15.40 -6.03 -6.65
C ARG A 47 -16.34 -6.86 -5.78
N ALA A 48 -16.74 -8.04 -6.26
CA ALA A 48 -17.58 -8.95 -5.49
C ALA A 48 -16.86 -9.44 -4.24
N PHE A 49 -15.56 -9.73 -4.35
CA PHE A 49 -14.72 -10.12 -3.22
C PHE A 49 -14.68 -9.03 -2.13
N VAL A 50 -14.41 -7.78 -2.51
CA VAL A 50 -14.39 -6.65 -1.57
C VAL A 50 -15.73 -6.45 -0.89
N ALA A 51 -16.84 -6.46 -1.65
CA ALA A 51 -18.18 -6.29 -1.10
C ALA A 51 -18.54 -7.40 -0.09
N GLU A 52 -18.12 -8.64 -0.36
CA GLU A 52 -18.33 -9.74 0.57
C GLU A 52 -17.51 -9.56 1.86
N GLN A 53 -16.25 -9.12 1.76
CA GLN A 53 -15.43 -8.83 2.93
C GLN A 53 -16.03 -7.70 3.79
N GLU A 54 -16.57 -6.66 3.17
CA GLU A 54 -17.27 -5.59 3.88
C GLU A 54 -18.51 -6.10 4.61
N ARG A 55 -19.32 -6.96 3.96
CA ARG A 55 -20.47 -7.62 4.60
C ARG A 55 -20.05 -8.45 5.80
N GLN A 56 -18.99 -9.26 5.68
CA GLN A 56 -18.47 -10.09 6.77
C GLN A 56 -17.97 -9.24 7.94
N ARG A 57 -17.24 -8.14 7.67
CA ARG A 57 -16.79 -7.19 8.71
C ARG A 57 -17.95 -6.50 9.42
N ALA A 58 -18.97 -6.08 8.66
CA ALA A 58 -20.16 -5.47 9.23
C ALA A 58 -20.94 -6.47 10.10
N ALA A 59 -21.02 -7.74 9.70
CA ALA A 59 -21.63 -8.80 10.49
C ALA A 59 -20.82 -9.07 11.78
N ALA A 60 -19.49 -9.19 11.69
CA ALA A 60 -18.62 -9.41 12.85
C ALA A 60 -18.73 -8.28 13.90
N ARG A 61 -18.83 -7.03 13.45
CA ARG A 61 -19.06 -5.86 14.34
C ARG A 61 -20.40 -5.91 15.08
N LYS A 62 -21.41 -6.60 14.52
CA LYS A 62 -22.75 -6.72 15.12
C LYS A 62 -22.84 -7.85 16.14
N VAL A 63 -21.89 -8.79 16.17
CA VAL A 63 -21.86 -9.85 17.17
C VAL A 63 -21.32 -9.25 18.49
N PRO A 64 -22.10 -9.23 19.59
CA PRO A 64 -21.60 -8.76 20.86
C PRO A 64 -20.43 -9.63 21.30
N GLU A 65 -19.33 -9.00 21.71
CA GLU A 65 -18.17 -9.69 22.25
C GLU A 65 -18.61 -10.53 23.46
N ALA A 66 -18.70 -11.86 23.29
CA ALA A 66 -19.01 -12.74 24.40
C ALA A 66 -17.90 -12.58 25.44
N ARG A 67 -18.23 -12.08 26.64
CA ARG A 67 -17.27 -11.88 27.75
C ARG A 67 -16.38 -13.11 27.87
N PRO A 68 -15.05 -12.97 27.78
CA PRO A 68 -14.16 -14.12 27.87
C PRO A 68 -14.38 -14.81 29.23
N ARG A 69 -14.61 -16.13 29.21
CA ARG A 69 -14.67 -16.94 30.42
C ARG A 69 -13.31 -16.85 31.12
N LYS A 70 -13.27 -16.29 32.34
CA LYS A 70 -12.10 -16.25 33.22
C LYS A 70 -11.44 -17.64 33.26
N GLY A 71 -10.20 -17.76 32.78
CA GLY A 71 -9.39 -18.97 32.96
C GLY A 71 -8.65 -19.49 31.74
N ARG A 72 -8.95 -19.03 30.52
CA ARG A 72 -8.16 -19.42 29.33
C ARG A 72 -7.03 -18.43 29.12
N ARG A 73 -5.79 -18.86 29.35
CA ARG A 73 -4.56 -18.13 28.99
C ARG A 73 -4.67 -17.78 27.50
N GLN A 74 -4.83 -16.49 27.19
CA GLN A 74 -4.82 -16.03 25.80
C GLN A 74 -3.47 -16.43 25.20
N PRO A 75 -3.44 -17.10 24.04
CA PRO A 75 -2.17 -17.30 23.35
C PRO A 75 -1.59 -15.92 23.04
N ASP A 76 -0.28 -15.83 23.25
CA ASP A 76 0.58 -14.66 23.07
C ASP A 76 0.03 -13.71 22.01
N VAL A 77 -0.47 -12.55 22.44
CA VAL A 77 -1.01 -11.52 21.55
C VAL A 77 0.20 -10.97 20.81
N ARG A 78 0.53 -11.58 19.67
CA ARG A 78 1.48 -11.02 18.70
C ARG A 78 1.09 -9.56 18.51
N ASP A 79 2.09 -8.69 18.61
CA ASP A 79 1.97 -7.24 18.50
C ASP A 79 0.88 -6.86 17.46
N PRO A 80 -0.11 -6.03 17.81
CA PRO A 80 -1.18 -5.57 16.90
C PRO A 80 -0.68 -5.02 15.56
N PHE A 81 0.58 -4.63 15.47
CA PHE A 81 1.24 -4.16 14.26
C PHE A 81 1.94 -5.29 13.48
N THR A 82 2.41 -6.36 14.13
CA THR A 82 2.95 -7.56 13.44
C THR A 82 1.88 -8.44 12.78
N THR A 83 0.60 -8.27 13.15
CA THR A 83 -0.54 -8.93 12.49
C THR A 83 -0.96 -8.26 11.19
N LEU A 84 -0.35 -7.13 10.82
CA LEU A 84 -0.65 -6.40 9.59
C LEU A 84 0.28 -6.79 8.44
N VAL A 85 1.41 -7.46 8.66
CA VAL A 85 2.27 -7.90 7.56
C VAL A 85 1.58 -9.07 6.83
N PRO A 86 1.24 -8.92 5.53
CA PRO A 86 0.65 -10.00 4.76
C PRO A 86 1.56 -11.23 4.69
N ARG A 87 0.97 -12.42 4.61
CA ARG A 87 1.72 -13.69 4.55
C ARG A 87 2.29 -13.99 3.17
N ASP A 88 1.96 -13.16 2.19
CA ASP A 88 2.31 -13.34 0.78
C ASP A 88 3.61 -12.60 0.39
N GLY A 89 4.23 -11.87 1.32
CA GLY A 89 5.46 -11.11 1.09
C GLY A 89 5.23 -9.69 0.55
N THR A 90 3.97 -9.24 0.44
CA THR A 90 3.67 -7.83 0.11
C THR A 90 3.99 -6.90 1.29
N PRO A 91 4.28 -5.60 1.05
CA PRO A 91 4.70 -4.68 2.11
C PRO A 91 3.62 -4.42 3.16
N TYR A 92 2.36 -4.36 2.73
CA TYR A 92 1.23 -4.01 3.59
C TYR A 92 -0.10 -4.56 3.05
N PRO A 93 -1.18 -4.64 3.85
CA PRO A 93 -2.47 -5.17 3.40
C PRO A 93 -3.13 -4.39 2.27
N HIS A 94 -2.95 -3.07 2.23
CA HIS A 94 -3.64 -2.20 1.29
C HIS A 94 -2.61 -1.54 0.41
N LEU A 95 -2.77 -1.67 -0.90
CA LEU A 95 -1.96 -0.96 -1.88
C LEU A 95 -2.49 0.47 -2.02
N ASP A 96 -1.58 1.42 -1.92
CA ASP A 96 -1.88 2.85 -1.87
C ASP A 96 -1.89 3.53 -3.24
N TRP A 97 -1.41 2.82 -4.28
CA TRP A 97 -1.17 3.36 -5.61
C TRP A 97 -1.99 2.63 -6.65
N THR A 98 -2.59 3.39 -7.56
CA THR A 98 -3.41 2.85 -8.65
C THR A 98 -2.93 3.41 -9.99
N PRO A 99 -2.96 2.61 -11.07
CA PRO A 99 -2.83 3.15 -12.41
C PRO A 99 -3.94 4.16 -12.71
N CYS A 100 -3.62 5.20 -13.48
CA CYS A 100 -4.63 6.10 -14.00
C CYS A 100 -5.43 5.46 -15.15
N ALA A 101 -6.62 6.01 -15.44
CA ALA A 101 -7.48 5.53 -16.51
C ALA A 101 -6.81 5.62 -17.89
N ASP A 102 -5.92 6.60 -18.09
CA ASP A 102 -5.15 6.77 -19.33
C ASP A 102 -3.94 5.84 -19.44
N ARG A 103 -3.67 5.04 -18.39
CA ARG A 103 -2.61 4.01 -18.33
C ARG A 103 -1.18 4.57 -18.44
N CYS A 104 -1.01 5.86 -18.18
CA CYS A 104 0.25 6.56 -18.33
C CYS A 104 0.96 6.89 -17.01
N CYS A 105 0.29 6.74 -15.86
CA CYS A 105 0.89 7.10 -14.58
C CYS A 105 0.29 6.32 -13.39
N LEU A 106 1.04 6.23 -12.29
CA LEU A 106 0.55 5.85 -10.96
C LEU A 106 0.09 7.09 -10.21
N GLN A 107 -1.04 6.98 -9.52
CA GLN A 107 -1.62 8.02 -8.67
C GLN A 107 -2.02 7.47 -7.31
N TRP A 108 -2.05 8.37 -6.33
CA TRP A 108 -2.53 8.09 -4.98
C TRP A 108 -4.00 7.64 -5.01
N ASP A 109 -4.31 6.52 -4.37
CA ASP A 109 -5.69 6.11 -4.17
C ASP A 109 -6.34 6.93 -3.05
N SER A 110 -7.18 7.88 -3.44
CA SER A 110 -7.95 8.73 -2.51
C SER A 110 -8.84 7.97 -1.52
N ARG A 111 -9.11 6.67 -1.74
CA ARG A 111 -9.82 5.81 -0.78
C ARG A 111 -8.96 5.47 0.45
N THR A 112 -7.65 5.56 0.33
CA THR A 112 -6.73 5.37 1.44
C THR A 112 -6.62 6.67 2.24
N GLU A 113 -7.02 6.62 3.50
CA GLU A 113 -6.92 7.78 4.41
C GLU A 113 -5.47 7.98 4.92
N LYS A 114 -4.70 6.88 5.00
CA LYS A 114 -3.37 6.85 5.63
C LYS A 114 -2.48 5.86 4.90
N SER A 115 -1.43 6.35 4.24
CA SER A 115 -0.33 5.46 3.89
C SER A 115 0.58 5.27 5.10
N ARG A 116 0.93 4.03 5.39
CA ARG A 116 2.09 3.72 6.25
C ARG A 116 3.29 3.22 5.44
N MET A 117 3.10 2.88 4.17
CA MET A 117 4.05 2.11 3.36
C MET A 117 4.10 2.61 1.91
N ALA A 118 3.88 3.91 1.69
CA ALA A 118 3.80 4.55 0.37
C ALA A 118 5.00 4.19 -0.50
N GLU A 119 6.21 4.43 0.02
CA GLU A 119 7.48 4.16 -0.67
C GLU A 119 7.68 2.66 -0.92
N ALA A 120 7.44 1.83 0.11
CA ALA A 120 7.60 0.39 0.00
C ALA A 120 6.67 -0.21 -1.06
N TRP A 121 5.45 0.30 -1.19
CA TRP A 121 4.53 -0.13 -2.24
C TRP A 121 4.92 0.35 -3.64
N LEU A 122 5.44 1.58 -3.79
CA LEU A 122 5.97 2.04 -5.08
C LEU A 122 7.11 1.15 -5.54
N GLN A 123 8.07 0.91 -4.64
CA GLN A 123 9.20 0.05 -4.93
C GLN A 123 8.75 -1.37 -5.28
N TYR A 124 7.77 -1.91 -4.53
CA TYR A 124 7.19 -3.22 -4.82
C TYR A 124 6.55 -3.27 -6.21
N LEU A 125 5.73 -2.28 -6.59
CA LEU A 125 5.12 -2.24 -7.91
C LEU A 125 6.17 -2.23 -9.02
N ILE A 126 7.22 -1.42 -8.83
CA ILE A 126 8.34 -1.31 -9.76
C ILE A 126 9.04 -2.65 -9.93
N ASP A 127 9.50 -3.26 -8.83
CA ASP A 127 10.29 -4.48 -8.84
C ASP A 127 9.51 -5.72 -9.25
N HIS A 128 8.20 -5.77 -8.96
CA HIS A 128 7.39 -6.94 -9.23
C HIS A 128 6.68 -6.88 -10.58
N PHE A 129 6.33 -5.70 -11.10
CA PHE A 129 5.46 -5.60 -12.27
C PHE A 129 5.94 -4.66 -13.37
N LEU A 130 6.67 -3.59 -13.06
CA LEU A 130 6.88 -2.52 -14.04
C LEU A 130 8.23 -2.66 -14.75
N ARG A 131 9.32 -2.82 -14.00
CA ARG A 131 10.67 -2.72 -14.56
C ARG A 131 11.08 -3.92 -15.40
N ALA A 132 12.09 -3.70 -16.24
CA ALA A 132 12.84 -4.77 -16.90
C ALA A 132 13.34 -5.82 -15.88
N GLY A 133 12.97 -7.08 -16.12
CA GLY A 133 13.33 -8.19 -15.23
C GLY A 133 12.48 -8.30 -13.96
N ALA A 134 11.32 -7.66 -13.94
CA ALA A 134 10.37 -7.71 -12.84
C ALA A 134 10.06 -9.14 -12.36
N ILE A 135 9.93 -9.30 -11.04
CA ILE A 135 9.90 -10.62 -10.38
C ILE A 135 8.68 -11.44 -10.81
N ALA A 136 7.51 -10.82 -11.03
CA ALA A 136 6.29 -11.53 -11.41
C ALA A 136 6.43 -12.30 -12.73
N ARG A 137 7.33 -11.86 -13.62
CA ARG A 137 7.65 -12.56 -14.87
C ARG A 137 8.11 -14.00 -14.64
N THR A 138 8.73 -14.29 -13.50
CA THR A 138 9.22 -15.63 -13.14
C THR A 138 8.16 -16.54 -12.51
N SER A 139 6.97 -16.02 -12.22
CA SER A 139 5.92 -16.76 -11.52
C SER A 139 5.14 -17.76 -12.39
N ASN A 140 5.34 -17.73 -13.72
CA ASN A 140 4.65 -18.57 -14.71
C ASN A 140 3.11 -18.53 -14.63
N LYS A 141 2.53 -17.47 -14.07
CA LYS A 141 1.07 -17.30 -14.03
C LYS A 141 0.52 -16.89 -15.40
N PRO A 142 -0.58 -17.50 -15.87
CA PRO A 142 -1.21 -17.13 -17.14
C PRO A 142 -1.61 -15.64 -17.21
N ASP A 143 -2.00 -15.05 -16.08
CA ASP A 143 -2.38 -13.64 -15.97
C ASP A 143 -1.27 -12.67 -16.40
N PHE A 144 -0.01 -13.11 -16.34
CA PHE A 144 1.16 -12.30 -16.73
C PHE A 144 1.66 -12.58 -18.15
N ALA A 145 1.01 -13.48 -18.89
CA ALA A 145 1.33 -13.68 -20.31
C ALA A 145 1.26 -12.39 -21.16
N PRO A 146 0.32 -11.44 -20.92
CA PRO A 146 0.25 -10.20 -21.69
C PRO A 146 1.12 -9.06 -21.11
N PHE A 147 1.84 -9.26 -20.00
CA PHE A 147 2.68 -8.20 -19.41
C PHE A 147 4.00 -8.05 -20.18
N THR A 148 4.41 -6.81 -20.43
CA THR A 148 5.64 -6.47 -21.15
C THR A 148 6.85 -6.37 -20.21
N PHE A 149 6.64 -5.91 -18.96
CA PHE A 149 7.69 -5.77 -17.94
C PHE A 149 8.90 -4.96 -18.42
N ASP A 150 8.67 -3.87 -19.13
CA ASP A 150 9.71 -3.02 -19.74
C ASP A 150 9.52 -1.54 -19.43
N HIS A 151 8.74 -1.24 -18.41
CA HIS A 151 8.38 0.12 -18.04
C HIS A 151 9.46 0.80 -17.19
N VAL A 152 9.59 2.10 -17.42
CA VAL A 152 10.38 3.03 -16.63
C VAL A 152 9.44 4.02 -15.96
N VAL A 153 9.56 4.13 -14.65
CA VAL A 153 8.76 5.02 -13.83
C VAL A 153 9.57 6.25 -13.47
N ASN A 154 8.99 7.42 -13.70
CA ASN A 154 9.60 8.72 -13.42
C ASN A 154 8.57 9.68 -12.84
N GLY A 155 8.96 10.54 -11.90
CA GLY A 155 8.09 11.59 -11.41
C GLY A 155 8.35 12.02 -9.98
N ILE A 156 7.45 12.84 -9.46
CA ILE A 156 7.55 13.40 -8.11
C ILE A 156 6.16 13.41 -7.48
N ILE A 157 6.11 13.04 -6.21
CA ILE A 157 4.94 13.16 -5.35
C ILE A 157 5.34 13.98 -4.13
N ALA A 158 4.63 15.07 -3.89
CA ALA A 158 4.70 15.81 -2.64
C ALA A 158 3.77 15.17 -1.62
N ALA A 159 4.25 15.01 -0.39
CA ALA A 159 3.50 14.42 0.69
C ALA A 159 3.55 15.32 1.93
N THR A 160 2.39 15.54 2.54
CA THR A 160 2.24 16.36 3.75
C THR A 160 1.51 15.58 4.81
N ARG A 161 2.03 15.60 6.03
CA ARG A 161 1.36 15.00 7.20
C ARG A 161 0.68 16.09 8.01
N ASP A 162 -0.56 15.86 8.43
CA ASP A 162 -1.39 16.89 9.06
C ASP A 162 -1.02 17.21 10.52
N ASP A 163 -0.60 16.22 11.30
CA ASP A 163 -0.31 16.35 12.74
C ASP A 163 1.04 17.03 13.03
N THR A 164 2.07 16.68 12.26
CA THR A 164 3.43 17.24 12.40
C THR A 164 3.78 18.28 11.36
N ARG A 165 2.91 18.50 10.36
CA ARG A 165 3.16 19.40 9.21
C ARG A 165 4.44 19.09 8.43
N ALA A 166 4.99 17.88 8.60
CA ALA A 166 6.12 17.43 7.81
C ALA A 166 5.76 17.46 6.32
N LEU A 167 6.67 17.97 5.50
CA LEU A 167 6.56 18.00 4.05
C LEU A 167 7.76 17.29 3.45
N TRP A 168 7.52 16.32 2.59
CA TRP A 168 8.57 15.59 1.89
C TRP A 168 8.18 15.32 0.44
N LEU A 169 9.19 15.03 -0.38
CA LEU A 169 9.04 14.59 -1.75
C LEU A 169 9.41 13.12 -1.84
N ILE A 170 8.58 12.33 -2.52
CA ILE A 170 8.95 11.03 -3.05
C ILE A 170 9.28 11.25 -4.53
N ARG A 171 10.53 11.03 -4.90
CA ARG A 171 11.05 11.19 -6.25
C ARG A 171 11.36 9.82 -6.83
N CYS A 172 10.85 9.56 -8.02
CA CYS A 172 11.20 8.39 -8.82
C CYS A 172 12.00 8.84 -10.04
N VAL A 173 13.20 8.32 -10.21
CA VAL A 173 14.02 8.53 -11.41
C VAL A 173 14.51 7.18 -11.88
N ASP A 174 14.17 6.81 -13.12
CA ASP A 174 14.58 5.57 -13.75
C ASP A 174 14.33 4.33 -12.87
N ASN A 175 13.11 4.21 -12.32
CA ASN A 175 12.69 3.14 -11.40
C ASN A 175 13.33 3.18 -10.00
N GLU A 176 14.17 4.16 -9.68
CA GLU A 176 14.77 4.33 -8.35
C GLU A 176 13.96 5.32 -7.53
N ILE A 177 13.48 4.89 -6.36
CA ILE A 177 12.74 5.73 -5.41
C ILE A 177 13.70 6.38 -4.42
N SER A 178 13.55 7.67 -4.22
CA SER A 178 14.25 8.45 -3.20
C SER A 178 13.28 9.40 -2.49
N THR A 179 13.57 9.68 -1.22
CA THR A 179 12.75 10.57 -0.40
C THR A 179 13.58 11.73 0.11
N GLU A 180 13.04 12.94 -0.02
CA GLU A 180 13.69 14.18 0.37
C GLU A 180 12.77 14.95 1.32
N SER A 181 13.25 15.23 2.54
CA SER A 181 12.52 16.08 3.50
C SER A 181 12.67 17.55 3.11
N ILE A 182 11.55 18.24 2.90
CA ILE A 182 11.51 19.67 2.59
C ILE A 182 11.27 20.49 3.86
N LEU A 183 10.34 20.03 4.70
CA LEU A 183 10.09 20.59 6.03
C LEU A 183 10.13 19.47 7.06
N ALA A 184 11.01 19.62 8.03
CA ALA A 184 11.06 18.74 9.20
C ALA A 184 9.73 18.80 9.96
N PRO A 185 9.34 17.72 10.65
CA PRO A 185 8.16 17.72 11.50
C PRO A 185 8.27 18.78 12.60
N ASP A 186 7.15 19.42 12.93
CA ASP A 186 7.01 20.26 14.11
C ASP A 186 7.41 19.45 15.36
N VAL A 187 8.19 20.08 16.25
CA VAL A 187 8.53 19.50 17.56
C VAL A 187 7.29 19.57 18.43
N MET A 188 6.76 18.41 18.84
CA MET A 188 5.55 18.39 19.62
C MET A 188 5.86 18.64 21.11
N PRO A 189 4.94 19.23 21.89
CA PRO A 189 5.19 19.58 23.28
C PRO A 189 5.63 18.41 24.18
N TRP A 190 5.23 17.17 23.84
CA TRP A 190 5.64 15.95 24.56
C TRP A 190 7.01 15.43 24.16
N ASP A 191 7.59 15.85 23.04
CA ASP A 191 8.96 15.49 22.64
C ASP A 191 10.00 16.27 23.47
N LEU A 192 9.60 17.40 24.04
CA LEU A 192 10.43 18.27 24.89
C LEU A 192 10.57 17.75 26.34
N GLY A 193 9.77 16.77 26.76
CA GLY A 193 9.72 16.27 28.14
C GLY A 193 10.83 15.28 28.53
N SER A 194 11.58 14.76 27.56
CA SER A 194 12.63 13.75 27.79
C SER A 194 14.00 14.37 28.12
N ALA A 195 14.16 15.69 27.95
CA ALA A 195 15.47 16.36 27.96
C ALA A 195 15.74 17.21 29.21
N VAL A 196 14.84 17.25 30.21
CA VAL A 196 14.93 18.20 31.35
C VAL A 196 15.03 17.50 32.72
N TRP A 197 15.46 16.24 32.76
CA TRP A 197 15.85 15.58 34.02
C TRP A 197 17.27 15.02 33.90
N GLY A 198 18.25 15.93 33.95
CA GLY A 198 19.67 15.65 34.10
C GLY A 198 20.25 16.53 35.19
#